data_AF-A0A661FC60-F1
#
_entry.id   AF-A0A661FC60-F1
#
_cell.length_a   1.000
_cell.length_b   1.000
_cell.length_c   1.000
_cell.angle_alpha   90.00
_cell.angle_beta   90.00
_cell.angle_gamma   90.00
#
_symmetry.space_group_name_H-M   'P 1'
#
loop_
_entity.id
_entity.type
_entity.pdbx_description
1 polymer ?
#
loop_
_entity_poly.entity_id
_entity_poly.type
_entity_poly.pdbx_seq_one_letter_code
_entity_poly.pdbx_strand_id
1 'polypeptide(L)' 'QFLSLQQNLSLLESDIQLARRYYNGAVRNLNTRIDSFPDLLIARRVGFKPAELFELESSLEKEPPKWSK' A
#
# COMPACT_ATOMS: atom_id res chain seq x y z
N GLN A 1 -23.95 20.01 -7.09
CA GLN A 1 -23.90 19.06 -5.95
C GLN A 1 -23.38 17.68 -6.36
N PHE A 2 -23.84 17.09 -7.48
CA PHE A 2 -23.29 15.82 -7.97
C PHE A 2 -21.82 15.92 -8.43
N LEU A 3 -21.49 16.93 -9.25
CA LEU A 3 -20.12 17.15 -9.76
C LEU A 3 -19.10 17.38 -8.64
N SER A 4 -19.47 18.11 -7.59
CA SER A 4 -18.59 18.34 -6.43
C SER A 4 -18.30 17.05 -5.66
N LEU A 5 -19.27 16.14 -5.56
CA LEU A 5 -19.06 14.83 -4.93
C LEU A 5 -18.11 13.97 -5.77
N GLN A 6 -18.30 13.93 -7.09
CA GLN A 6 -17.39 13.19 -7.99
C GLN A 6 -15.95 13.73 -7.92
N GLN A 7 -15.78 15.05 -7.84
CA GLN A 7 -14.46 15.66 -7.69
C GLN A 7 -13.82 15.28 -6.35
N ASN A 8 -14.57 15.32 -5.25
CA ASN A 8 -14.08 14.91 -3.93
C ASN A 8 -13.69 13.43 -3.89
N LEU A 9 -14.45 12.55 -4.57
CA LEU A 9 -14.11 11.13 -4.69
C LEU A 9 -12.80 10.94 -5.46
N SER A 10 -12.62 11.65 -6.57
CA SER A 10 -11.38 11.57 -7.37
C SER A 10 -10.14 12.05 -6.57
N LEU A 11 -10.30 13.09 -5.75
CA LEU A 11 -9.25 13.54 -4.84
C LEU A 11 -8.92 12.47 -3.79
N LEU A 12 -9.95 11.90 -3.15
CA LEU A 12 -9.77 10.85 -2.15
C LEU A 12 -9.11 9.58 -2.74
N GLU A 13 -9.51 9.17 -3.96
CA GLU A 13 -8.87 8.06 -4.67
C GLU A 13 -7.38 8.35 -4.93
N SER A 14 -7.05 9.57 -5.31
CA SER A 14 -5.66 9.99 -5.53
C SER A 14 -4.84 9.91 -4.23
N ASP A 15 -5.41 10.34 -3.11
CA ASP A 15 -4.79 10.26 -1.78
C ASP A 15 -4.58 8.82 -1.33
N ILE A 16 -5.59 7.95 -1.52
CA ILE A 16 -5.49 6.51 -1.22
C ILE A 16 -4.37 5.87 -2.06
N GLN A 17 -4.30 6.18 -3.35
CA GLN A 17 -3.23 5.68 -4.21
C GLN A 17 -1.85 6.17 -3.77
N LEU A 18 -1.73 7.43 -3.34
CA LEU A 18 -0.48 7.99 -2.81
C LEU A 18 -0.06 7.27 -1.53
N ALA A 19 -0.98 7.11 -0.58
CA ALA A 19 -0.74 6.41 0.69
C ALA A 19 -0.26 4.97 0.45
N ARG A 20 -0.89 4.26 -0.49
CA ARG A 20 -0.46 2.91 -0.89
C ARG A 20 0.96 2.90 -1.44
N ARG A 21 1.29 3.81 -2.38
CA ARG A 21 2.65 3.87 -2.95
C ARG A 21 3.69 4.17 -1.88
N TYR A 22 3.38 5.07 -0.95
CA TYR A 22 4.27 5.41 0.15
C TYR A 22 4.52 4.21 1.08
N TYR A 23 3.46 3.53 1.52
CA TYR A 23 3.58 2.31 2.32
C TYR A 23 4.43 1.25 1.63
N ASN A 24 4.13 0.94 0.36
CA ASN A 24 4.88 -0.05 -0.41
C ASN A 24 6.33 0.35 -0.61
N GLY A 25 6.63 1.64 -0.79
CA GLY A 25 7.99 2.15 -0.85
C GLY A 25 8.76 1.95 0.46
N ALA A 26 8.12 2.26 1.59
CA ALA A 26 8.71 2.06 2.91
C ALA A 26 8.98 0.57 3.21
N VAL A 27 8.02 -0.31 2.89
CA VAL A 27 8.17 -1.77 3.02
C VAL A 27 9.31 -2.30 2.17
N ARG A 28 9.42 -1.88 0.90
CA ARG A 28 10.54 -2.28 0.03
C ARG A 28 11.88 -1.86 0.64
N ASN A 29 12.00 -0.61 1.08
CA ASN A 29 13.22 -0.12 1.71
C ASN A 29 13.57 -0.91 2.97
N LEU A 30 12.58 -1.23 3.82
CA LEU A 30 12.78 -2.08 4.99
C LEU A 30 13.30 -3.45 4.58
N ASN A 31 12.60 -4.14 3.69
CA ASN A 31 12.94 -5.50 3.26
C ASN A 31 14.33 -5.56 2.63
N THR A 32 14.64 -4.65 1.71
CA THR A 32 15.98 -4.54 1.12
C THR A 32 17.05 -4.29 2.18
N ARG A 33 16.77 -3.43 3.15
CA ARG A 33 17.72 -3.08 4.20
C ARG A 33 18.02 -4.27 5.13
N ILE A 34 16.99 -4.96 5.61
CA ILE A 34 17.19 -6.13 6.51
C ILE A 34 17.83 -7.32 5.80
N ASP A 35 17.75 -7.39 4.47
CA ASP A 35 18.42 -8.42 3.66
C ASP A 35 19.85 -8.03 3.22
N SER A 36 20.25 -6.78 3.42
CA SER A 36 21.57 -6.26 3.02
C SER A 36 22.60 -6.36 4.15
N PHE A 37 23.87 -6.61 3.79
CA PHE A 37 24.97 -6.52 4.75
C PHE A 37 25.28 -5.05 5.08
N PRO A 38 25.58 -4.68 6.35
CA PRO A 38 25.72 -5.54 7.54
C PRO A 38 24.41 -5.76 8.31
N ASP A 39 23.35 -5.05 7.95
CA ASP A 39 22.07 -5.00 8.67
C ASP A 39 21.42 -6.40 8.83
N LEU A 40 21.63 -7.32 7.88
CA LEU A 40 21.21 -8.73 7.94
C LEU A 40 21.65 -9.45 9.23
N LEU A 41 22.86 -9.15 9.72
CA LEU A 41 23.39 -9.79 10.93
C LEU A 41 22.63 -9.35 12.18
N ILE A 42 22.32 -8.04 12.25
CA ILE A 42 21.57 -7.43 13.35
C ILE A 42 20.10 -7.83 13.26
N ALA A 43 19.52 -7.80 12.05
CA ALA A 43 18.14 -8.16 11.78
C ALA A 43 17.83 -9.59 12.24
N ARG A 44 18.70 -10.56 11.93
CA ARG A 44 18.56 -11.95 12.39
C ARG A 44 18.68 -12.11 13.90
N ARG A 45 19.56 -11.34 14.55
CA ARG A 45 19.76 -11.42 16.01
C ARG A 45 18.62 -10.79 16.81
N VAL A 46 18.03 -9.71 16.30
CA VAL A 46 16.93 -8.98 16.96
C VAL A 46 15.55 -9.49 16.50
N GLY A 47 15.49 -10.30 15.44
CA GLY A 47 14.25 -10.89 14.94
C GLY A 47 13.43 -9.96 14.04
N PHE A 48 14.08 -9.02 13.35
CA PHE A 48 13.41 -8.22 12.31
C PHE A 48 12.96 -9.13 11.17
N LYS A 49 11.69 -8.98 10.77
CA LYS A 49 11.06 -9.75 9.70
C LYS A 49 10.71 -8.83 8.52
N PRO A 50 10.70 -9.35 7.29
CA PRO A 50 10.17 -8.60 6.15
C PRO A 50 8.70 -8.28 6.36
N ALA A 51 8.27 -7.12 5.88
CA ALA A 51 6.88 -6.72 5.83
C ALA A 51 6.28 -7.04 4.45
N GLU A 52 4.98 -7.27 4.40
CA GLU A 52 4.24 -7.54 3.17
C GLU A 52 3.85 -6.24 2.46
N LEU A 53 3.79 -6.27 1.13
CA LEU A 53 3.32 -5.13 0.34
C LEU A 53 1.80 -5.06 0.41
N PHE A 54 1.27 -3.84 0.44
CA PHE A 54 -0.15 -3.58 0.31
C PHE A 54 -0.51 -3.59 -1.17
N GLU A 55 -0.90 -4.76 -1.65
CA GLU A 55 -1.38 -4.99 -3.01
C GLU A 55 -2.89 -5.25 -3.00
N LEU A 56 -3.58 -4.88 -4.08
CA LEU A 56 -4.98 -5.27 -4.26
C LEU A 56 -4.98 -6.75 -4.64
N GLU A 57 -5.26 -7.61 -3.67
CA GLU A 57 -5.54 -9.02 -3.95
C GLU A 57 -6.87 -9.09 -4.69
N SER A 58 -6.78 -9.26 -6.01
CA SER A 58 -7.87 -9.52 -6.98
C SER A 58 -8.40 -8.33 -7.79
N SER A 59 -8.65 -8.64 -9.06
CA SER A 59 -9.38 -7.83 -10.02
C SER A 59 -10.84 -7.52 -9.64
N LEU A 60 -11.34 -8.06 -8.52
CA LEU A 60 -12.72 -7.86 -8.03
C LEU A 60 -12.92 -6.50 -7.37
N GLU A 61 -11.91 -5.90 -6.75
CA GLU A 61 -12.02 -4.55 -6.15
C GLU A 61 -12.07 -3.40 -7.18
N LYS A 62 -11.89 -3.71 -8.46
CA LYS A 62 -12.13 -2.75 -9.55
C LYS A 62 -13.60 -2.69 -9.97
N GLU A 63 -14.45 -3.60 -9.49
CA GLU A 63 -15.88 -3.50 -9.79
C GLU A 63 -16.48 -2.35 -8.95
N PRO A 64 -17.13 -1.36 -9.60
CA PRO A 64 -17.87 -0.36 -8.85
C PRO A 64 -18.93 -1.06 -7.97
N PRO A 65 -19.17 -0.58 -6.75
CA PRO A 65 -20.12 -1.21 -5.84
C PRO A 65 -21.49 -1.31 -6.53
N LYS A 66 -21.94 -2.55 -6.75
CA LYS A 66 -23.27 -2.83 -7.33
C LYS A 66 -24.30 -2.53 -6.24
N TRP A 67 -24.98 -1.40 -6.38
CA TRP A 67 -26.15 -1.11 -5.56
C TRP A 67 -27.34 -1.92 -6.11
N SER A 68 -28.01 -2.70 -5.25
CA SER A 68 -29.31 -3.27 -5.60
C SER A 68 -30.31 -2.13 -5.70
N LYS A 69 -31.14 -2.17 -6.74
CA LYS A 69 -32.40 -1.41 -6.78
C LYS A 69 -33.29 -1.79 -5.61
#